data_AF-A0A8H7FH10-F1
#
_entry.id   AF-A0A8H7FH10-F1
#
_cell.length_a   1.000
_cell.length_b   1.000
_cell.length_c   1.000
_cell.angle_alpha   90.00
_cell.angle_beta   90.00
_cell.angle_gamma   90.00
#
_symmetry.space_group_name_H-M   'P 1'
#
loop_
_entity.id
_entity.type
_entity.pdbx_description
1 polymer ?
#
loop_
_entity_poly.entity_id
_entity_poly.type
_entity_poly.pdbx_seq_one_letter_code
_entity_poly.pdbx_strand_id
1 'polypeptide(L)'
;MARDLKTECKLAEKENMTTESKRKRPARLIFYDAQGRSGIAAKAFDHVFSILREAEKAIEACECEEGCYKCVQSPLCRDGNQIFSKIGAQLILRSLVGLEIDPESIPVQNEGTSKFQTVVEASYVRPLDGTQVEIVDPV
;
A
#
# COMPACT_ATOMS: atom_id res chain seq x y z
N MET A 1 -18.34 -6.49 -3.09
CA MET A 1 -17.20 -5.55 -3.11
C MET A 1 -17.72 -4.17 -2.84
N ALA A 2 -17.07 -3.41 -1.95
CA ALA A 2 -17.49 -2.06 -1.58
C ALA A 2 -17.41 -1.14 -2.81
N ARG A 3 -18.56 -0.60 -3.24
CA ARG A 3 -18.63 0.34 -4.38
C ARG A 3 -18.32 1.76 -3.97
N ASP A 4 -18.34 2.02 -2.67
CA ASP A 4 -18.37 3.36 -2.09
C ASP A 4 -17.02 3.80 -1.52
N LEU A 5 -16.01 2.91 -1.53
CA LEU A 5 -14.63 3.20 -1.15
C LEU A 5 -13.69 2.82 -2.30
N LYS A 6 -12.78 3.71 -2.66
CA LYS A 6 -11.77 3.52 -3.71
C LYS A 6 -10.37 3.71 -3.17
N THR A 7 -9.41 3.13 -3.90
CA THR A 7 -7.98 3.30 -3.67
C THR A 7 -7.28 3.55 -5.01
N GLU A 8 -6.03 4.02 -4.95
CA GLU A 8 -5.20 4.32 -6.13
C GLU A 8 -3.83 3.64 -5.99
N CYS A 9 -3.35 3.11 -7.11
CA CYS A 9 -2.00 2.58 -7.25
C CYS A 9 -1.14 3.51 -8.14
N LYS A 10 0.17 3.22 -8.20
CA LYS A 10 1.05 3.90 -9.15
C LYS A 10 0.88 3.28 -10.55
N LEU A 11 0.82 4.13 -11.57
CA LEU A 11 0.68 3.70 -12.97
C LEU A 11 1.93 2.97 -13.44
N ALA A 12 1.76 1.89 -14.22
CA ALA A 12 2.87 1.10 -14.75
C ALA A 12 3.89 1.94 -15.55
N GLU A 13 3.40 2.87 -16.37
CA GLU A 13 4.24 3.80 -17.12
C GLU A 13 5.17 4.62 -16.22
N LYS A 14 4.73 4.95 -15.00
CA LYS A 14 5.51 5.70 -14.00
C LYS A 14 6.48 4.81 -13.22
N GLU A 15 6.21 3.52 -13.13
CA GLU A 15 7.12 2.54 -12.51
C GLU A 15 8.27 2.19 -13.45
N ASN A 16 7.94 2.00 -14.72
CA ASN A 16 8.86 1.57 -15.76
C ASN A 16 9.50 2.76 -16.49
N MET A 17 9.43 3.98 -15.94
CA MET A 17 10.12 5.14 -16.53
C MET A 17 11.62 4.86 -16.60
N THR A 18 12.17 4.96 -17.81
CA THR A 18 13.62 4.87 -18.09
C THR A 18 14.35 6.19 -17.81
N THR A 19 13.62 7.24 -17.43
CA THR A 19 14.15 8.57 -17.11
C THR A 19 13.77 8.94 -15.69
N GLU A 20 14.64 9.71 -15.02
CA GLU A 20 14.40 10.09 -13.64
C GLU A 20 13.23 11.07 -13.51
N SER A 21 12.25 10.72 -12.66
CA SER A 21 11.20 11.66 -12.27
C SER A 21 11.71 12.67 -11.26
N LYS A 22 11.51 13.96 -11.56
CA LYS A 22 11.73 15.07 -10.62
C LYS A 22 10.74 15.07 -9.44
N ARG A 23 9.60 14.37 -9.58
CA ARG A 23 8.53 14.37 -8.56
C ARG A 23 8.70 13.18 -7.62
N LYS A 24 9.49 13.37 -6.56
CA LYS A 24 9.63 12.40 -5.46
C LYS A 24 8.54 12.61 -4.42
N ARG A 25 8.02 11.53 -3.81
CA ARG A 25 6.98 11.61 -2.77
C ARG A 25 7.14 10.51 -1.72
N PRO A 26 6.68 10.73 -0.48
CA PRO A 26 6.56 9.66 0.48
C PRO A 26 5.64 8.54 0.01
N ALA A 27 5.95 7.31 0.44
CA ALA A 27 5.06 6.17 0.28
C ALA A 27 3.74 6.45 1.01
N ARG A 28 2.63 6.04 0.41
CA ARG A 28 1.28 6.28 0.95
C ARG A 28 0.29 5.28 0.39
N LEU A 29 -0.61 4.82 1.23
CA LEU A 29 -1.86 4.19 0.82
C LEU A 29 -2.94 5.27 0.79
N ILE A 30 -3.74 5.30 -0.27
CA ILE A 30 -4.79 6.31 -0.44
C ILE A 30 -6.13 5.61 -0.46
N PHE A 31 -7.05 6.06 0.38
CA PHE A 31 -8.44 5.62 0.40
C PHE A 31 -9.35 6.84 0.32
N TYR A 32 -10.39 6.78 -0.51
CA TYR A 32 -11.33 7.88 -0.67
C TYR A 32 -12.74 7.39 -1.01
N ASP A 33 -13.74 8.17 -0.62
CA ASP A 33 -15.14 7.89 -0.93
C ASP A 33 -15.36 7.93 -2.45
N ALA A 34 -15.99 6.89 -2.99
CA ALA A 34 -16.20 6.76 -4.42
C ALA A 34 -17.22 7.76 -4.98
N GLN A 35 -18.16 8.20 -4.15
CA GLN A 35 -19.25 9.11 -4.45
C GLN A 35 -19.44 10.08 -3.29
N GLY A 36 -19.18 11.37 -3.53
CA GLY A 36 -19.41 12.43 -2.53
C GLY A 36 -18.59 12.24 -1.24
N ARG A 37 -19.18 12.61 -0.11
CA ARG A 37 -18.64 12.44 1.25
C ARG A 37 -19.52 11.45 2.00
N SER A 38 -19.44 10.17 1.63
CA SER A 38 -20.20 9.10 2.30
C SER A 38 -19.70 8.85 3.73
N GLY A 39 -18.47 9.29 4.05
CA GLY A 39 -17.85 9.11 5.36
C GLY A 39 -17.25 7.72 5.54
N ILE A 40 -17.24 6.88 4.50
CA ILE A 40 -16.74 5.51 4.58
C ILE A 40 -15.22 5.51 4.71
N ALA A 41 -14.51 6.39 4.00
CA ALA A 41 -13.06 6.53 4.16
C ALA A 41 -12.67 6.95 5.58
N ALA A 42 -13.45 7.84 6.20
CA ALA A 42 -13.24 8.22 7.60
C ALA A 42 -13.47 7.02 8.53
N LYS A 43 -14.56 6.28 8.33
CA LYS A 43 -14.85 5.08 9.11
C LYS A 43 -13.80 3.96 8.91
N ALA A 44 -13.29 3.81 7.69
CA ALA A 44 -12.20 2.89 7.39
C ALA A 44 -10.91 3.31 8.08
N PHE A 45 -10.66 4.61 8.21
CA PHE A 45 -9.52 5.14 8.96
C PHE A 45 -9.64 4.80 10.46
N ASP A 46 -10.82 4.97 11.07
CA ASP A 46 -11.07 4.58 12.47
C ASP A 46 -10.78 3.09 12.75
N HIS A 47 -10.84 2.24 11.72
CA HIS A 47 -10.63 0.79 11.80
C HIS A 47 -9.42 0.33 10.97
N VAL A 48 -8.50 1.24 10.64
CA VAL A 48 -7.43 0.97 9.66
C VAL A 48 -6.55 -0.18 10.10
N PHE A 49 -6.19 -0.25 11.38
CA PHE A 49 -5.33 -1.32 11.90
C PHE A 49 -5.96 -2.71 11.71
N SER A 50 -7.24 -2.88 12.07
CA SER A 50 -7.96 -4.14 11.85
C SER A 50 -8.05 -4.50 10.37
N ILE A 51 -8.32 -3.53 9.51
CA ILE A 51 -8.41 -3.74 8.06
C ILE A 51 -7.07 -4.20 7.48
N LEU A 52 -5.96 -3.55 7.87
CA LEU A 52 -4.62 -3.91 7.43
C LEU A 52 -4.21 -5.31 7.96
N ARG A 53 -4.59 -5.65 9.21
CA ARG A 53 -4.34 -6.98 9.78
C ARG A 53 -5.10 -8.07 9.04
N GLU A 54 -6.36 -7.82 8.68
CA GLU A 54 -7.15 -8.75 7.88
C GLU A 54 -6.60 -8.90 6.45
N ALA A 55 -6.14 -7.81 5.83
CA ALA A 55 -5.49 -7.84 4.53
C ALA A 55 -4.17 -8.66 4.57
N GLU A 56 -3.37 -8.51 5.63
CA GLU A 56 -2.13 -9.28 5.81
C GLU A 56 -2.43 -10.78 5.91
N LYS A 57 -3.42 -11.17 6.73
CA LYS A 57 -3.87 -12.56 6.84
C LYS A 57 -4.40 -13.12 5.52
N ALA A 58 -5.13 -12.31 4.75
CA ALA A 58 -5.66 -12.74 3.45
C ALA A 58 -4.54 -13.02 2.43
N ILE A 59 -3.47 -12.24 2.46
CA ILE A 59 -2.28 -12.47 1.61
C ILE A 59 -1.51 -13.69 2.08
N GLU A 60 -1.30 -13.84 3.38
CA GLU A 60 -0.61 -14.98 4.00
C GLU A 60 -1.32 -16.31 3.71
N ALA A 61 -2.65 -16.36 3.84
CA ALA A 61 -3.45 -17.56 3.61
C ALA A 61 -3.60 -17.94 2.12
N CYS A 62 -3.16 -17.08 1.20
CA CYS A 62 -3.29 -17.33 -0.22
C CYS A 62 -2.12 -18.19 -0.72
N GLU A 63 -2.40 -19.31 -1.39
CA GLU A 63 -1.36 -20.25 -1.86
C GLU A 63 -0.72 -19.85 -3.20
N CYS A 64 -1.07 -18.69 -3.80
CA CYS A 64 -0.45 -18.26 -5.06
C CYS A 64 0.98 -17.74 -4.85
N GLU A 65 1.83 -17.86 -5.87
CA GLU A 65 3.23 -17.41 -5.79
C GLU A 65 3.35 -15.89 -6.01
N GLU A 66 2.86 -15.38 -7.14
CA GLU A 66 3.10 -14.00 -7.56
C GLU A 66 2.05 -12.99 -7.05
N GLY A 67 0.82 -13.45 -6.86
CA GLY A 67 -0.35 -12.62 -6.57
C GLY A 67 -1.54 -12.94 -7.47
N CYS A 68 -2.77 -12.87 -6.94
CA CYS A 68 -3.99 -13.15 -7.71
C CYS A 68 -5.17 -12.30 -7.23
N TYR A 69 -6.34 -12.44 -7.87
CA TYR A 69 -7.59 -11.75 -7.52
C TYR A 69 -8.15 -12.04 -6.12
N LYS A 70 -7.61 -13.06 -5.44
CA LYS A 70 -7.99 -13.40 -4.06
C LYS A 70 -7.16 -12.65 -3.01
N CYS A 71 -5.99 -12.10 -3.37
CA CYS A 71 -5.07 -11.50 -2.40
C CYS A 71 -4.63 -10.07 -2.74
N VAL A 72 -4.07 -9.83 -3.93
CA VAL A 72 -3.46 -8.52 -4.26
C VAL A 72 -4.01 -7.87 -5.53
N GLN A 73 -4.55 -8.65 -6.46
CA GLN A 73 -5.14 -8.08 -7.69
C GLN A 73 -6.57 -7.66 -7.43
N SER A 74 -6.98 -6.57 -8.10
CA SER A 74 -8.35 -6.06 -8.01
C SER A 74 -9.06 -6.20 -9.36
N PRO A 75 -10.29 -6.74 -9.40
CA PRO A 75 -11.10 -6.72 -10.62
C PRO A 75 -11.57 -5.31 -10.99
N LEU A 76 -11.38 -4.33 -10.10
CA LEU A 76 -11.69 -2.92 -10.32
C LEU A 76 -10.46 -2.08 -10.69
N CYS A 77 -9.28 -2.70 -10.87
CA CYS A 77 -8.08 -2.00 -11.29
C CYS A 77 -8.25 -1.44 -12.71
N ARG A 78 -8.13 -0.12 -12.85
CA ARG A 78 -8.24 0.56 -14.16
C ARG A 78 -7.04 0.33 -15.07
N ASP A 79 -5.90 0.00 -14.47
CA ASP A 79 -4.62 -0.22 -15.15
C ASP A 79 -4.33 -1.71 -15.37
N GLY A 80 -5.35 -2.57 -15.28
CA GLY A 80 -5.25 -3.99 -15.64
C GLY A 80 -4.33 -4.83 -14.74
N ASN A 81 -4.09 -4.40 -13.50
CA ASN A 81 -3.14 -5.04 -12.58
C ASN A 81 -1.74 -5.23 -13.19
N GLN A 82 -1.24 -4.24 -13.96
CA GLN A 82 0.07 -4.32 -14.61
C GLN A 82 1.26 -4.28 -13.64
N ILE A 83 1.10 -3.71 -12.45
CA ILE A 83 2.12 -3.66 -11.40
C ILE A 83 1.51 -4.14 -10.09
N PHE A 84 2.01 -5.25 -9.56
CA PHE A 84 1.70 -5.77 -8.23
C PHE A 84 2.86 -6.64 -7.74
N SER A 85 2.92 -6.88 -6.43
CA SER A 85 3.82 -7.87 -5.83
C SER A 85 3.17 -8.41 -4.57
N LYS A 86 2.97 -9.74 -4.52
CA LYS A 86 2.46 -10.39 -3.30
C LYS A 86 3.42 -10.20 -2.12
N ILE A 87 4.71 -10.46 -2.34
CA ILE A 87 5.74 -10.35 -1.31
C ILE A 87 5.87 -8.89 -0.85
N GLY A 88 5.95 -7.94 -1.78
CA GLY A 88 6.00 -6.52 -1.45
C GLY A 88 4.78 -6.05 -0.66
N ALA A 89 3.58 -6.49 -1.03
CA ALA A 89 2.36 -6.19 -0.29
C ALA A 89 2.39 -6.78 1.14
N GLN A 90 2.83 -8.03 1.29
CA GLN A 90 2.95 -8.67 2.59
C GLN A 90 3.94 -7.93 3.50
N LEU A 91 5.12 -7.56 3.00
CA LEU A 91 6.13 -6.82 3.75
C LEU A 91 5.62 -5.45 4.23
N ILE A 92 4.96 -4.70 3.33
CA ILE A 92 4.38 -3.40 3.67
C ILE A 92 3.31 -3.56 4.76
N LEU A 93 2.41 -4.53 4.63
CA LEU A 93 1.34 -4.73 5.61
C LEU A 93 1.88 -5.18 6.97
N ARG A 94 2.83 -6.13 6.98
CA ARG A 94 3.51 -6.57 8.22
C ARG A 94 4.17 -5.41 8.94
N SER A 95 4.89 -4.57 8.20
CA SER A 95 5.50 -3.35 8.77
C SER A 95 4.45 -2.40 9.35
N LEU A 96 3.35 -2.16 8.65
CA LEU A 96 2.28 -1.26 9.12
C LEU A 96 1.51 -1.80 10.34
N VAL A 97 1.44 -3.12 10.53
CA VAL A 97 0.77 -3.75 11.69
C VAL A 97 1.74 -4.22 12.79
N GLY A 98 3.02 -3.87 12.70
CA GLY A 98 4.02 -4.17 13.73
C GLY A 98 4.40 -5.66 13.83
N LEU A 99 4.36 -6.40 12.72
CA LEU A 99 4.84 -7.78 12.67
C LEU A 99 6.32 -7.84 12.26
N GLU A 100 7.06 -8.76 12.87
CA GLU A 100 8.46 -9.00 12.53
C GLU A 100 8.64 -9.39 11.06
N ILE A 101 9.70 -8.88 10.45
CA ILE A 101 10.12 -9.19 9.09
C ILE A 101 11.54 -9.70 9.20
N ASP A 102 11.75 -10.96 8.82
CA ASP A 102 13.08 -11.54 8.66
C ASP A 102 13.63 -11.18 7.28
N PRO A 103 14.65 -10.30 7.17
CA PRO A 103 15.20 -9.89 5.88
C PRO A 103 15.86 -11.04 5.11
N GLU A 104 16.36 -12.07 5.80
CA GLU A 104 17.06 -13.20 5.17
C GLU A 104 16.07 -14.15 4.47
N SER A 105 14.81 -14.14 4.91
CA SER A 105 13.73 -14.93 4.30
C SER A 105 13.17 -14.34 2.99
N ILE A 106 13.51 -13.09 2.65
CA ILE A 106 12.92 -12.38 1.52
C ILE A 106 13.64 -12.80 0.22
N PRO A 107 12.93 -13.42 -0.75
CA PRO A 107 13.54 -13.76 -2.02
C PRO A 107 13.85 -12.50 -2.85
N VAL A 108 14.96 -12.52 -3.57
CA VAL A 108 15.34 -11.44 -4.48
C VAL A 108 14.37 -11.42 -5.66
N GLN A 109 13.48 -10.43 -5.72
CA GLN A 109 12.50 -10.29 -6.80
C GLN A 109 12.93 -9.34 -7.92
N ASN A 110 14.00 -8.57 -7.73
CA ASN A 110 14.40 -7.50 -8.64
C ASN A 110 15.89 -7.60 -9.00
N GLU A 111 16.25 -8.43 -9.97
CA GLU A 111 17.59 -8.39 -10.59
C GLU A 111 17.79 -7.18 -11.54
N GLY A 112 16.92 -6.17 -11.48
CA GLY A 112 16.95 -5.04 -12.41
C GLY A 112 16.01 -3.90 -12.05
N THR A 113 15.89 -3.54 -10.77
CA THR A 113 15.11 -2.36 -10.33
C THR A 113 15.37 -1.16 -11.23
N SER A 114 14.31 -0.40 -11.54
CA SER A 114 14.43 0.93 -12.15
C SER A 114 15.52 1.70 -11.44
N LYS A 115 16.52 2.20 -12.18
CA LYS A 115 17.67 2.94 -11.64
C LYS A 115 17.26 4.18 -10.82
N PHE A 116 15.99 4.57 -10.87
CA PHE A 116 15.47 5.80 -10.29
C PHE A 116 14.38 5.53 -9.26
N GLN A 117 14.69 5.78 -7.98
CA GLN A 117 13.67 5.74 -6.90
C GLN A 117 12.78 6.97 -6.95
N THR A 118 11.45 6.80 -6.89
CA THR A 118 10.49 7.92 -6.76
C THR A 118 9.92 8.09 -5.36
N VAL A 119 10.19 7.11 -4.49
CA VAL A 119 9.76 7.11 -3.09
C VAL A 119 10.87 7.72 -2.25
N VAL A 120 10.52 8.63 -1.36
CA VAL A 120 11.43 9.25 -0.39
C VAL A 120 10.87 9.10 1.02
N GLU A 121 11.69 9.31 2.03
CA GLU A 121 11.24 9.35 3.42
C GLU A 121 10.17 10.43 3.63
N ALA A 122 9.19 10.13 4.48
CA ALA A 122 8.17 11.07 4.85
C ALA A 122 8.76 12.14 5.78
N SER A 123 8.75 13.41 5.34
CA SER A 123 9.04 14.53 6.24
C SER A 123 7.93 14.66 7.27
N TYR A 124 8.29 15.07 8.49
CA TYR A 124 7.32 15.43 9.53
C TYR A 124 6.28 16.44 9.00
N VAL A 125 5.01 16.13 9.20
CA VAL A 125 3.90 17.03 8.89
C VAL A 125 3.35 17.56 10.20
N ARG A 126 3.41 18.89 10.39
CA ARG A 126 2.86 19.52 11.59
C ARG A 126 1.34 19.25 11.66
N PRO A 127 0.83 18.67 12.75
CA PRO A 127 -0.60 18.51 12.95
C PRO A 127 -1.29 19.87 13.08
N LEU A 128 -2.52 19.99 12.57
CA LEU A 128 -3.36 21.16 12.83
C LEU A 128 -3.79 21.16 14.30
N ASP A 129 -4.04 22.34 14.86
CA ASP A 129 -4.45 22.46 16.26
C ASP A 129 -5.72 21.65 16.53
N GLY A 130 -5.69 20.79 17.55
CA GLY A 130 -6.79 19.88 17.88
C GLY A 130 -6.79 18.54 17.13
N THR A 131 -5.81 18.28 16.24
CA THR A 131 -5.65 16.96 15.61
C THR A 131 -5.19 15.94 16.65
N GLN A 132 -5.93 14.85 16.80
CA GLN A 132 -5.46 13.68 17.56
C GLN A 132 -4.43 12.93 16.71
N VAL A 133 -3.20 12.82 17.21
CA VAL A 133 -2.13 12.05 16.58
C VAL A 133 -1.96 10.76 17.36
N GLU A 134 -2.26 9.64 16.72
CA GLU A 134 -1.93 8.33 17.25
C GLU A 134 -0.48 8.02 16.92
N ILE A 135 0.36 7.89 17.95
CA ILE A 135 1.72 7.40 17.81
C ILE A 135 1.65 5.89 17.98
N VAL A 136 1.88 5.16 16.89
CA VAL A 136 2.10 3.72 16.95
C VAL A 136 3.59 3.54 17.17
N ASP A 137 3.97 3.01 18.34
CA ASP A 137 5.37 2.67 18.59
C ASP A 137 5.82 1.65 17.54
N PRO A 138 6.90 1.91 16.79
CA PRO A 138 7.47 0.91 15.92
C PRO A 138 7.99 -0.23 16.81
N VAL A 139 7.43 -1.43 16.62
CA VAL A 139 7.93 -2.66 17.23
C VAL A 139 9.33 -2.94 16.72
#